data_AF-A0ABD6SK31-F1
#
_entry.id   AF-A0ABD6SK31-F1
#
_cell.length_a   1.000
_cell.length_b   1.000
_cell.length_c   1.000
_cell.angle_alpha   90.00
_cell.angle_beta   90.00
_cell.angle_gamma   90.00
#
_symmetry.space_group_name_H-M   'P 1'
#
loop_
_entity.id
_entity.type
_entity.pdbx_description
1 polymer ?
#
loop_
_entity_poly.entity_id
_entity_poly.type
_entity_poly.pdbx_seq_one_letter_code
_entity_poly.pdbx_strand_id
1 'polypeptide(L)'
;MHPKQICADVQSMGGKLVLDGNDLYIEYHEKIAPEIESVIKEYKLRIIKYLQGNYSDQDHAVKQTIDKIINFFIGVEQDMNPKINDWFNHDEAAARLVMELTLNFSLNGWLYVKESVANYENKLTDELSQAIFNRAMLHFRKVK
;
A
#
# COMPACT_ATOMS: atom_id res chain seq x y z
N MET A 1 -0.33 5.66 1.10
CA MET A 1 0.49 6.90 1.06
C MET A 1 1.86 6.60 0.43
N HIS A 2 2.51 7.57 -0.22
CA HIS A 2 3.86 7.36 -0.80
C HIS A 2 4.95 7.48 0.27
N PRO A 3 5.89 6.52 0.41
CA PRO A 3 6.99 6.60 1.38
C PRO A 3 7.82 7.88 1.29
N LYS A 4 8.21 8.31 0.07
CA LYS A 4 8.81 9.62 -0.20
C LYS A 4 8.10 10.80 0.45
N GLN A 5 6.76 10.85 0.40
CA GLN A 5 5.98 11.93 1.02
C GLN A 5 6.11 11.86 2.55
N ILE A 6 5.99 10.67 3.13
CA ILE A 6 6.15 10.47 4.58
C ILE A 6 7.54 10.94 5.04
N CYS A 7 8.60 10.59 4.31
CA CYS A 7 9.96 11.06 4.61
C CYS A 7 10.08 12.59 4.52
N ALA A 8 9.48 13.21 3.50
CA ALA A 8 9.50 14.66 3.33
C ALA A 8 8.73 15.39 4.45
N ASP A 9 7.58 14.85 4.86
CA ASP A 9 6.77 15.41 5.95
C ASP A 9 7.55 15.36 7.27
N VAL A 10 8.16 14.22 7.61
CA VAL A 10 9.04 14.08 8.79
C VAL A 10 10.21 15.08 8.73
N GLN A 11 10.84 15.24 7.57
CA GLN A 11 11.94 16.17 7.39
C GLN A 11 11.50 17.63 7.58
N SER A 12 10.31 18.00 7.11
CA SER A 12 9.76 19.35 7.29
C SER A 12 9.47 19.70 8.75
N MET A 13 9.23 18.69 9.59
CA MET A 13 9.08 18.82 11.04
C MET A 13 10.43 18.86 11.78
N GLY A 14 11.54 18.70 11.05
CA GLY A 14 12.89 18.73 11.61
C GLY A 14 13.37 17.41 12.21
N GLY A 15 12.65 16.32 11.97
CA GLY A 15 13.11 14.95 12.22
C GLY A 15 13.65 14.28 10.97
N LYS A 16 14.08 13.02 11.08
CA LYS A 16 14.54 12.25 9.92
C LYS A 16 14.31 10.77 10.12
N LEU A 17 13.82 10.10 9.08
CA LEU A 17 13.75 8.63 9.05
C LEU A 17 15.08 8.07 8.56
N VAL A 18 15.68 7.18 9.34
CA VAL A 18 16.95 6.53 9.02
C VAL A 18 16.85 5.03 9.25
N LEU A 19 17.71 4.29 8.54
CA LEU A 19 17.87 2.86 8.73
C LEU A 19 19.15 2.59 9.52
N ASP A 20 19.06 1.76 10.54
CA ASP A 20 20.20 1.06 11.12
C ASP A 20 20.01 -0.44 10.83
N GLY A 21 20.79 -0.95 9.88
CA GLY A 21 20.52 -2.26 9.27
C GLY A 21 19.14 -2.34 8.60
N ASN A 22 18.26 -3.18 9.15
CA ASN A 22 16.88 -3.35 8.69
C ASN A 22 15.84 -2.63 9.58
N ASP A 23 16.30 -1.98 10.65
CA ASP A 23 15.43 -1.30 11.60
C ASP A 23 15.26 0.18 11.23
N LEU A 24 14.03 0.66 11.34
CA LEU A 24 13.62 2.03 11.02
C LEU A 24 13.58 2.88 12.28
N TYR A 25 14.30 4.00 12.28
CA TYR A 25 14.37 4.94 13.40
C TYR A 25 13.95 6.34 12.98
N ILE A 26 13.45 7.10 13.95
CA ILE A 26 13.16 8.53 13.83
C ILE A 26 14.24 9.29 14.62
N GLU A 27 15.15 9.97 13.92
CA GLU A 27 16.04 10.95 14.55
C GLU A 27 15.23 12.20 14.91
N TYR A 28 15.51 12.78 16.09
CA TYR A 28 14.77 13.91 16.67
C TYR A 28 13.26 13.62 16.82
N HIS A 29 12.94 12.43 17.34
CA HIS A 29 11.57 11.95 17.50
C HIS A 29 10.67 12.91 18.30
N GLU A 30 11.25 13.71 19.22
CA GLU A 30 10.54 14.70 20.02
C GLU A 30 9.88 15.82 19.20
N LYS A 31 10.27 15.97 17.93
CA LYS A 31 9.69 16.95 17.00
C LYS A 31 8.54 16.40 16.17
N ILE A 32 8.27 15.10 16.25
CA ILE A 32 7.29 14.42 15.40
C ILE A 32 5.99 14.24 16.16
N ALA A 33 4.88 14.64 15.55
CA ALA A 33 3.55 14.49 16.13
C ALA A 33 3.14 13.00 16.21
N PRO A 34 2.41 12.55 17.25
CA PRO A 34 2.00 11.15 17.42
C PRO A 34 1.20 10.57 16.23
N GLU A 35 0.44 11.42 15.55
CA GLU A 35 -0.32 11.03 14.35
C GLU A 35 0.62 10.63 13.21
N ILE A 36 1.75 11.32 13.06
CA ILE A 36 2.77 11.01 12.06
C ILE A 36 3.52 9.75 12.44
N GLU A 37 3.82 9.54 13.72
CA GLU A 37 4.39 8.27 14.19
C GLU A 37 3.47 7.08 13.86
N SER A 38 2.15 7.27 13.99
CA SER A 38 1.16 6.25 13.66
C SER A 38 1.19 5.90 12.17
N VAL A 39 1.28 6.92 11.30
CA VAL A 39 1.45 6.72 9.85
C VAL A 39 2.78 6.02 9.54
N ILE A 40 3.88 6.40 10.19
CA ILE A 40 5.19 5.74 10.00
C ILE A 40 5.11 4.26 10.37
N LYS A 41 4.46 3.93 11.50
CA LYS A 41 4.26 2.54 11.94
C LYS A 41 3.42 1.77 10.94
N GLU A 42 2.32 2.34 10.46
CA GLU A 42 1.41 1.71 9.50
C GLU A 42 2.08 1.40 8.15
N TYR A 43 2.99 2.27 7.69
CA TYR A 43 3.67 2.13 6.40
C TYR A 43 5.14 1.65 6.51
N LYS A 44 5.57 1.16 7.69
CA LYS A 44 6.97 0.85 8.03
C LYS A 44 7.68 0.05 6.95
N LEU A 45 7.10 -1.07 6.48
CA LEU A 45 7.76 -1.94 5.51
C LEU A 45 8.03 -1.22 4.17
N ARG A 46 7.06 -0.45 3.67
CA ARG A 46 7.21 0.32 2.43
C ARG A 46 8.23 1.46 2.59
N ILE A 47 8.29 2.08 3.76
CA ILE A 47 9.31 3.09 4.10
C ILE A 47 10.70 2.47 4.09
N ILE A 48 10.89 1.31 4.71
CA ILE A 48 12.17 0.59 4.70
C ILE A 48 12.58 0.28 3.27
N LYS A 49 11.69 -0.31 2.45
CA LYS A 49 11.97 -0.60 1.03
C LYS A 49 12.40 0.67 0.29
N TYR A 50 11.74 1.80 0.53
CA TYR A 50 12.09 3.08 -0.09
C TYR A 50 13.47 3.60 0.33
N LEU A 51 13.78 3.59 1.63
CA LEU A 51 15.08 4.04 2.13
C LEU A 51 16.23 3.12 1.69
N GLN A 52 15.96 1.84 1.40
CA GLN A 52 16.92 0.91 0.80
C GLN A 52 17.10 1.10 -0.72
N GLY A 53 16.31 1.97 -1.36
CA GLY A 53 16.31 2.14 -2.81
C GLY A 53 15.52 1.08 -3.59
N ASN A 54 14.79 0.21 -2.88
CA ASN A 54 14.02 -0.91 -3.44
C ASN A 54 12.52 -0.60 -3.54
N TYR A 55 12.16 0.66 -3.83
CA TYR A 55 10.78 1.09 -4.01
C TYR A 55 10.70 2.15 -5.11
N SER A 56 10.30 1.72 -6.30
CA SER A 56 10.14 2.58 -7.48
C SER A 56 8.77 3.27 -7.52
N ASP A 57 8.64 4.27 -8.39
CA ASP A 57 7.33 4.88 -8.69
C ASP A 57 6.32 3.86 -9.26
N GLN A 58 6.82 2.85 -9.99
CA GLN A 58 5.99 1.77 -10.50
C GLN A 58 5.49 0.86 -9.37
N ASP A 59 6.35 0.53 -8.39
CA ASP A 59 5.93 -0.20 -7.18
C ASP A 59 4.87 0.60 -6.44
N HIS A 60 5.07 1.92 -6.32
CA HIS A 60 4.09 2.79 -5.70
C HIS A 60 2.73 2.74 -6.40
N ALA A 61 2.71 2.82 -7.74
CA ALA A 61 1.47 2.76 -8.52
C ALA A 61 0.72 1.43 -8.29
N VAL A 62 1.44 0.32 -8.26
CA VAL A 62 0.88 -1.00 -7.95
C VAL A 62 0.27 -0.99 -6.56
N LYS A 63 1.04 -0.58 -5.54
CA LYS A 63 0.59 -0.55 -4.15
C LYS A 63 -0.59 0.37 -3.92
N GLN A 64 -0.60 1.55 -4.53
CA GLN A 64 -1.71 2.48 -4.42
C GLN A 64 -3.00 1.92 -5.06
N THR A 65 -2.89 1.22 -6.19
CA THR A 65 -4.05 0.54 -6.80
C THR A 65 -4.59 -0.55 -5.88
N ILE A 66 -3.71 -1.36 -5.28
CA ILE A 66 -4.12 -2.37 -4.30
C ILE A 66 -4.78 -1.72 -3.08
N ASP A 67 -4.20 -0.66 -2.52
CA ASP A 67 -4.79 0.04 -1.36
C ASP A 67 -6.23 0.51 -1.66
N LYS A 68 -6.50 1.02 -2.88
CA LYS A 68 -7.86 1.41 -3.32
C LYS A 68 -8.81 0.22 -3.43
N ILE A 69 -8.31 -0.90 -3.96
CA ILE A 69 -9.10 -2.14 -4.06
C ILE A 69 -9.42 -2.70 -2.67
N ILE A 70 -8.45 -2.74 -1.75
CA ILE A 70 -8.68 -3.20 -0.38
C ILE A 70 -9.71 -2.30 0.30
N ASN A 71 -9.60 -0.98 0.16
CA ASN A 71 -10.57 -0.03 0.67
C ASN A 71 -12.00 -0.31 0.16
N PHE A 72 -12.15 -0.60 -1.13
CA PHE A 72 -13.44 -1.02 -1.71
C PHE A 72 -13.99 -2.28 -1.01
N PHE A 73 -13.15 -3.31 -0.79
CA PHE A 73 -13.57 -4.57 -0.14
C PHE A 73 -13.99 -4.39 1.32
N ILE A 74 -13.36 -3.47 2.06
CA ILE A 74 -13.68 -3.21 3.47
C ILE A 74 -14.78 -2.14 3.64
N GLY A 75 -15.36 -1.66 2.54
CA GLY A 75 -16.48 -0.71 2.56
C GLY A 75 -16.08 0.74 2.84
N VAL A 76 -14.84 1.14 2.57
CA VAL A 76 -14.42 2.53 2.61
C VAL A 76 -14.93 3.24 1.35
N GLU A 77 -15.68 4.33 1.54
CA GLU A 77 -16.23 5.11 0.42
C GLU A 77 -15.13 5.89 -0.31
N GLN A 78 -15.07 5.74 -1.64
CA GLN A 78 -14.07 6.37 -2.51
C GLN A 78 -14.65 6.62 -3.91
N ASP A 79 -14.19 7.68 -4.57
CA ASP A 79 -14.57 8.00 -5.96
C ASP A 79 -14.29 6.86 -6.97
N MET A 80 -13.35 5.97 -6.64
CA MET A 80 -12.96 4.83 -7.49
C MET A 80 -13.92 3.63 -7.35
N ASN A 81 -14.75 3.58 -6.30
CA ASN A 81 -15.60 2.43 -6.00
C ASN A 81 -16.51 2.01 -7.18
N PRO A 82 -17.21 2.93 -7.89
CA PRO A 82 -18.02 2.56 -9.05
C PRO A 82 -17.21 1.92 -10.17
N LYS A 83 -15.97 2.38 -10.39
CA LYS A 83 -15.08 1.85 -11.44
C LYS A 83 -14.53 0.48 -11.08
N ILE A 84 -14.21 0.24 -9.81
CA ILE A 84 -13.78 -1.08 -9.31
C ILE A 84 -14.94 -2.08 -9.44
N ASN A 85 -16.14 -1.67 -9.05
CA ASN A 85 -17.34 -2.50 -9.16
C ASN A 85 -17.65 -2.86 -10.63
N ASP A 86 -17.61 -1.88 -11.53
CA ASP A 86 -17.75 -2.12 -12.98
C ASP A 86 -16.69 -3.12 -13.49
N TRP A 87 -15.43 -2.92 -13.13
CA TRP A 87 -14.36 -3.81 -13.54
C TRP A 87 -14.58 -5.25 -13.08
N PHE A 88 -14.95 -5.48 -11.82
CA PHE A 88 -15.22 -6.84 -11.33
C PHE A 88 -16.43 -7.50 -11.98
N ASN A 89 -17.44 -6.73 -12.41
CA ASN A 89 -18.56 -7.27 -13.19
C ASN A 89 -18.15 -7.74 -14.60
N HIS A 90 -17.00 -7.31 -15.10
CA HIS A 90 -16.48 -7.65 -16.43
C HIS A 90 -15.24 -8.55 -16.41
N ASP A 91 -14.61 -8.76 -15.25
CA ASP A 91 -13.41 -9.56 -15.09
C ASP A 91 -13.46 -10.41 -13.80
N GLU A 92 -14.16 -11.54 -13.86
CA GLU A 92 -14.28 -12.48 -12.75
C GLU A 92 -12.91 -12.97 -12.24
N ALA A 93 -11.96 -13.18 -13.15
CA ALA A 93 -10.62 -13.62 -12.79
C ALA A 93 -9.85 -12.56 -12.00
N ALA A 94 -10.09 -11.26 -12.25
CA ALA A 94 -9.57 -10.21 -11.39
C ALA A 94 -10.16 -10.28 -9.98
N ALA A 95 -11.48 -10.48 -9.84
CA ALA A 95 -12.13 -10.62 -8.54
C ALA A 95 -11.54 -11.79 -7.74
N ARG A 96 -11.33 -12.95 -8.38
CA ARG A 96 -10.68 -14.12 -7.76
C ARG A 96 -9.25 -13.84 -7.31
N LEU A 97 -8.45 -13.17 -8.13
CA LEU A 97 -7.08 -12.78 -7.75
C LEU A 97 -7.05 -11.85 -6.54
N VAL A 98 -8.00 -10.92 -6.44
CA VAL A 98 -8.09 -10.04 -5.27
C VAL A 98 -8.48 -10.83 -4.01
N MET A 99 -9.40 -11.79 -4.11
CA MET A 99 -9.71 -12.69 -2.99
C MET A 99 -8.50 -13.51 -2.53
N GLU A 100 -7.69 -13.99 -3.49
CA GLU A 100 -6.44 -14.68 -3.19
C GLU A 100 -5.43 -13.75 -2.52
N LEU A 101 -5.30 -12.51 -2.99
CA LEU A 101 -4.42 -11.51 -2.38
C LEU A 101 -4.84 -11.20 -0.94
N THR A 102 -6.14 -10.98 -0.68
CA THR A 102 -6.62 -10.68 0.68
C THR A 102 -6.44 -11.84 1.64
N LEU A 103 -6.65 -13.08 1.18
CA LEU A 103 -6.32 -14.27 1.95
C LEU A 103 -4.84 -14.30 2.32
N ASN A 104 -3.95 -14.00 1.37
CA ASN A 104 -2.51 -14.01 1.64
C ASN A 104 -2.06 -12.88 2.57
N PHE A 105 -2.70 -11.70 2.54
CA PHE A 105 -2.48 -10.69 3.57
C PHE A 105 -2.87 -11.21 4.96
N SER A 106 -4.02 -11.89 5.07
CA SER A 106 -4.46 -12.49 6.34
C SER A 106 -3.48 -13.55 6.85
N LEU A 107 -3.00 -14.43 5.96
CA LEU A 107 -1.98 -15.44 6.29
C LEU A 107 -0.65 -14.81 6.72
N ASN A 108 -0.33 -13.60 6.23
CA ASN A 108 0.83 -12.82 6.66
C ASN A 108 0.62 -12.05 7.97
N GLY A 109 -0.56 -12.14 8.60
CA GLY A 109 -0.87 -11.52 9.89
C GLY A 109 -1.75 -10.28 9.83
N TRP A 110 -2.33 -9.94 8.67
CA TRP A 110 -3.32 -8.87 8.57
C TRP A 110 -4.66 -9.34 9.15
N LEU A 111 -4.84 -9.13 10.46
CA LEU A 111 -6.02 -9.60 11.21
C LEU A 111 -7.06 -8.49 11.44
N TYR A 112 -6.63 -7.22 11.41
CA TYR A 112 -7.49 -6.06 11.65
C TYR A 112 -7.71 -5.31 10.34
N VAL A 113 -8.85 -5.55 9.70
CA VAL A 113 -9.17 -5.05 8.35
C VAL A 113 -9.16 -3.52 8.19
N LYS A 114 -9.11 -2.76 9.29
CA LYS A 114 -8.98 -1.30 9.28
C LYS A 114 -7.54 -0.81 9.14
N GLU A 115 -6.55 -1.67 9.38
CA GLU A 115 -5.14 -1.35 9.26
C GLU A 115 -4.69 -1.47 7.79
N SER A 116 -3.72 -0.66 7.37
CA SER A 116 -3.08 -0.85 6.07
C SER A 116 -2.47 -2.24 5.92
N VAL A 117 -2.57 -2.79 4.70
CA VAL A 117 -1.88 -4.03 4.31
C VAL A 117 -0.37 -3.86 4.16
N ALA A 118 0.16 -2.63 4.22
CA ALA A 118 1.55 -2.31 3.88
C ALA A 118 2.60 -3.14 4.64
N ASN A 119 2.36 -3.46 5.92
CA ASN A 119 3.28 -4.25 6.74
C ASN A 119 3.14 -5.77 6.56
N TYR A 120 2.17 -6.21 5.78
CA TYR A 120 1.85 -7.62 5.54
C TYR A 120 2.21 -8.04 4.12
N GLU A 121 2.98 -7.21 3.41
CA GLU A 121 3.44 -7.46 2.06
C GLU A 121 4.67 -8.38 2.07
N ASN A 122 4.66 -9.38 1.21
CA ASN A 122 5.76 -10.27 0.91
C ASN A 122 5.84 -10.56 -0.61
N LYS A 123 6.81 -11.38 -1.02
CA LYS A 123 7.03 -11.74 -2.42
C LYS A 123 5.76 -12.22 -3.14
N LEU A 124 4.98 -13.12 -2.53
CA LEU A 124 3.76 -13.64 -3.13
C LEU A 124 2.69 -12.55 -3.29
N THR A 125 2.46 -11.74 -2.27
CA THR A 125 1.52 -10.62 -2.36
C THR A 125 2.00 -9.56 -3.36
N ASP A 126 3.32 -9.38 -3.53
CA ASP A 126 3.89 -8.47 -4.53
C ASP A 126 3.61 -8.97 -5.96
N GLU A 127 3.78 -10.27 -6.22
CA GLU A 127 3.45 -10.92 -7.50
C GLU A 127 1.95 -10.83 -7.82
N LEU A 128 1.08 -11.16 -6.85
CA LEU A 128 -0.38 -11.05 -6.99
C LEU A 128 -0.80 -9.59 -7.22
N SER A 129 -0.22 -8.65 -6.48
CA SER A 129 -0.48 -7.21 -6.64
C SER A 129 -0.18 -6.74 -8.07
N GLN A 130 0.95 -7.20 -8.63
CA GLN A 130 1.36 -6.86 -9.98
C GLN A 130 0.40 -7.44 -11.04
N ALA A 131 -0.05 -8.69 -10.85
CA ALA A 131 -1.02 -9.33 -11.74
C ALA A 131 -2.37 -8.58 -11.74
N ILE A 132 -2.87 -8.23 -10.55
CA ILE A 132 -4.11 -7.45 -10.37
C ILE A 132 -3.98 -6.07 -11.03
N PHE A 133 -2.87 -5.37 -10.77
CA PHE A 133 -2.59 -4.05 -11.37
C PHE A 133 -2.63 -4.11 -12.90
N ASN A 134 -1.96 -5.11 -13.50
CA ASN A 134 -1.93 -5.27 -14.95
C ASN A 134 -3.33 -5.47 -15.54
N ARG A 135 -4.16 -6.28 -14.90
CA ARG A 135 -5.56 -6.49 -15.32
C ARG A 135 -6.40 -5.21 -15.19
N ALA A 136 -6.27 -4.50 -14.06
CA ALA A 136 -6.94 -3.22 -13.85
C ALA A 136 -6.60 -2.21 -14.95
N MET A 137 -5.31 -2.06 -15.26
CA MET A 137 -4.85 -1.15 -16.30
C MET A 137 -5.35 -1.55 -17.70
N LEU A 138 -5.52 -2.84 -17.99
CA LEU A 138 -6.09 -3.29 -19.25
C LEU A 138 -7.59 -2.94 -19.36
N HIS A 139 -8.36 -3.03 -18.28
CA HIS A 139 -9.77 -2.63 -18.26
C HIS A 139 -9.92 -1.12 -18.41
N PHE A 140 -9.26 -0.35 -17.54
CA PHE A 140 -9.41 1.10 -17.50
C PHE A 140 -8.83 1.83 -18.71
N ARG A 141 -7.97 1.19 -19.51
CA ARG A 141 -7.54 1.73 -20.82
C ARG A 141 -8.59 1.57 -21.91
N LYS A 142 -9.46 0.56 -21.83
CA LYS A 142 -10.52 0.29 -22.83
C LYS A 142 -11.76 1.15 -22.60
N VAL A 143 -12.04 1.49 -21.34
CA VAL A 143 -13.12 2.39 -20.95
C VAL A 143 -12.60 3.84 -21.02
N LYS A 144 -12.50 4.38 -22.24
CA LYS A 144 -12.23 5.81 -22.49
C LYS A 144 -13.45 6.47 -23.11
#